data_AF-A0A6M0BA07-F1
#
_entry.id   AF-A0A6M0BA07-F1
#
_cell.length_a   1.000
_cell.length_b   1.000
_cell.length_c   1.000
_cell.angle_alpha   90.00
_cell.angle_beta   90.00
_cell.angle_gamma   90.00
#
_symmetry.space_group_name_H-M   'P 1'
#
loop_
_entity.id
_entity.type
_entity.pdbx_description
1 polymer ?
#
loop_
_entity_poly.entity_id
_entity_poly.type
_entity_poly.pdbx_seq_one_letter_code
_entity_poly.pdbx_strand_id
1 'polypeptide(L)' 'MAERNISNKDLAEIIGKHPNSVSRLKRHRRLPRIDEDILNSLCKALKCQPGDLIVYQEDEQDP' A
#
# COMPACT_ATOMS: atom_id res chain seq x y z
N MET A 1 -6.72 -1.49 4.31
CA MET A 1 -7.14 -0.06 4.45
C MET A 1 -8.59 0.07 4.95
N ALA A 2 -9.53 -0.75 4.48
CA ALA A 2 -10.92 -0.75 4.96
C ALA A 2 -11.05 -1.04 6.47
N GLU A 3 -10.17 -1.87 7.04
CA GLU A 3 -10.14 -2.14 8.49
C GLU A 3 -9.64 -0.96 9.34
N ARG A 4 -8.98 0.04 8.74
CA ARG A 4 -8.38 1.17 9.47
C ARG A 4 -8.99 2.53 9.12
N ASN A 5 -10.10 2.56 8.36
CA ASN A 5 -10.88 3.77 8.00
C ASN A 5 -10.08 4.94 7.40
N ILE A 6 -8.91 4.68 6.80
CA ILE A 6 -8.10 5.73 6.18
C ILE A 6 -8.54 5.97 4.73
N SER A 7 -8.76 7.23 4.36
CA SER A 7 -9.09 7.57 2.96
C SER A 7 -7.84 7.50 2.09
N ASN A 8 -8.03 7.22 0.79
CA ASN A 8 -6.91 7.21 -0.17
C ASN A 8 -6.19 8.57 -0.23
N LYS A 9 -6.91 9.66 0.06
CA LYS A 9 -6.38 11.02 0.02
C LYS A 9 -5.49 11.30 1.23
N ASP A 10 -5.95 10.92 2.43
CA ASP A 10 -5.16 11.05 3.66
C ASP A 10 -3.89 10.20 3.59
N LEU A 11 -4.01 8.97 3.09
CA LEU A 11 -2.85 8.11 2.94
C LEU A 11 -1.83 8.70 1.95
N ALA A 12 -2.31 9.30 0.85
CA ALA A 12 -1.48 9.95 -0.15
C ALA A 12 -0.70 11.14 0.44
N GLU A 13 -1.37 11.96 1.25
CA GLU A 13 -0.73 13.07 1.98
C GLU A 13 0.32 12.58 2.98
N ILE A 14 0.03 11.52 3.74
CA ILE A 14 0.96 11.00 4.75
C ILE A 14 2.23 10.40 4.12
N ILE A 15 2.09 9.68 2.99
CA ILE A 15 3.23 9.07 2.31
C ILE A 15 3.90 10.00 1.28
N GLY A 16 3.43 11.25 1.16
CA GLY A 16 3.95 12.22 0.20
C GLY A 16 3.82 11.79 -1.27
N LYS A 17 2.80 10.99 -1.59
CA LYS A 17 2.55 10.51 -2.97
C LYS A 17 1.26 11.12 -3.51
N HIS A 18 1.14 11.13 -4.84
CA HIS A 18 -0.10 11.57 -5.47
C HIS A 18 -1.24 10.56 -5.20
N PRO A 19 -2.52 11.00 -5.01
CA PRO A 19 -3.66 10.11 -4.78
C PRO A 19 -3.84 9.03 -5.86
N ASN A 20 -3.49 9.33 -7.12
CA ASN A 20 -3.48 8.33 -8.19
C ASN A 20 -2.50 7.19 -7.95
N SER A 21 -1.35 7.44 -7.33
CA SER A 21 -0.36 6.41 -7.00
C SER A 21 -0.89 5.45 -5.93
N VAL A 22 -1.61 5.98 -4.94
CA VAL A 22 -2.30 5.17 -3.91
C VAL A 22 -3.44 4.35 -4.51
N SER A 23 -4.22 4.94 -5.42
CA SER A 23 -5.26 4.22 -6.16
C SER A 23 -4.68 3.06 -6.98
N ARG A 24 -3.52 3.26 -7.61
CA ARG A 24 -2.79 2.21 -8.34
C ARG A 24 -2.29 1.09 -7.43
N LEU A 25 -1.76 1.44 -6.25
CA LEU A 25 -1.35 0.45 -5.23
C LEU A 25 -2.53 -0.42 -4.78
N LYS A 26 -3.75 0.14 -4.74
CA LYS A 26 -4.97 -0.56 -4.33
C LYS A 26 -5.62 -1.41 -5.44
N ARG A 27 -5.49 -1.01 -6.71
CA ARG A 27 -6.27 -1.58 -7.83
C ARG A 27 -5.51 -2.55 -8.73
N HIS A 28 -4.18 -2.54 -8.74
CA HIS A 28 -3.42 -3.34 -9.70
C HIS A 28 -2.78 -4.57 -9.05
N ARG A 29 -2.83 -5.71 -9.76
CA ARG A 29 -2.11 -6.96 -9.42
C ARG A 29 -0.60 -6.78 -9.28
N ARG A 30 -0.03 -5.74 -9.91
CA ARG A 30 1.40 -5.43 -9.82
C ARG A 30 1.63 -4.22 -8.93
N LEU A 31 2.28 -4.48 -7.80
CA LEU A 31 2.81 -3.43 -6.94
C LEU A 31 3.90 -2.65 -7.71
N PRO A 32 3.85 -1.30 -7.77
CA PRO A 32 5.01 -0.53 -8.18
C PRO A 32 6.14 -0.74 -7.16
N ARG A 33 7.40 -0.47 -7.56
CA ARG A 33 8.56 -0.51 -6.66
C ARG A 33 8.25 0.25 -5.36
N ILE A 34 8.34 -0.45 -4.23
CA ILE A 34 8.21 0.14 -2.90
C ILE A 34 9.63 0.32 -2.35
N ASP A 35 10.00 1.56 -2.11
CA ASP A 35 11.22 1.93 -1.41
C ASP A 35 11.02 1.84 0.11
N GLU A 36 12.13 1.70 0.85
CA GLU A 36 12.19 1.72 2.32
C GLU A 36 11.35 2.85 2.93
N ASP A 37 11.54 4.08 2.43
CA ASP A 37 10.84 5.27 2.94
C ASP A 37 9.32 5.16 2.80
N ILE A 38 8.85 4.57 1.70
CA ILE A 38 7.43 4.40 1.42
C ILE A 38 6.85 3.34 2.36
N LEU A 39 7.53 2.20 2.51
CA LEU A 39 7.10 1.13 3.41
C LEU A 39 7.04 1.63 4.86
N ASN A 40 8.08 2.34 5.31
CA ASN A 40 8.13 2.93 6.65
C ASN A 40 7.00 3.96 6.86
N SER A 41 6.76 4.83 5.87
CA SER A 41 5.69 5.82 5.93
C SER A 41 4.32 5.17 5.99
N LEU A 42 4.09 4.10 5.22
CA LEU A 42 2.87 3.31 5.27
C LEU A 42 2.67 2.65 6.65
N CYS A 43 3.70 1.98 7.18
CA CYS A 43 3.65 1.36 8.50
C CYS A 43 3.34 2.37 9.61
N LYS A 44 3.94 3.57 9.56
CA LYS A 44 3.66 4.67 10.51
C LYS A 44 2.25 5.22 10.35
N ALA A 45 1.83 5.50 9.11
CA ALA A 45 0.50 6.03 8.79
C ALA A 45 -0.62 5.09 9.27
N LEU A 46 -0.41 3.80 9.01
CA LEU A 46 -1.38 2.76 9.30
C LEU A 46 -1.21 2.18 10.69
N LYS A 47 -0.12 2.49 11.42
CA LYS A 47 0.26 1.88 12.71
C LYS A 47 0.27 0.35 12.63
N CYS A 48 0.93 -0.19 11.62
CA CYS A 48 0.99 -1.64 11.36
C CYS A 48 2.43 -2.08 11.10
N GLN A 49 2.63 -3.40 11.06
CA GLN A 49 3.89 -4.02 10.67
C GLN A 49 3.92 -4.26 9.16
N PRO A 50 5.11 -4.38 8.53
CA PRO A 50 5.22 -4.67 7.11
C PRO A 50 4.57 -6.01 6.72
N GLY A 51 4.59 -7.00 7.61
CA GLY A 51 3.91 -8.29 7.42
C GLY A 51 2.38 -8.18 7.37
N ASP A 52 1.79 -7.11 7.93
CA ASP A 52 0.34 -6.86 7.81
C ASP A 52 -0.02 -6.27 6.43
N LEU A 53 0.96 -5.76 5.69
CA LEU A 53 0.77 -5.08 4.40
C LEU A 53 1.09 -5.97 3.20
N ILE A 54 1.99 -6.93 3.39
CA ILE A 54 2.56 -7.75 2.32
C ILE A 54 2.31 -9.21 2.67
N VAL A 55 1.62 -9.91 1.76
CA VAL A 55 1.42 -11.34 1.82
C VAL A 55 2.07 -11.93 0.58
N TYR A 56 2.88 -12.97 0.76
CA TYR A 56 3.35 -13.75 -0.37
C TYR A 56 2.17 -14.50 -0.96
N GLN A 57 1.90 -14.25 -2.24
CA GLN A 57 0.94 -15.01 -3.01
C GLN A 57 1.75 -15.71 -4.09
N GLU A 58 1.69 -17.04 -4.12
CA GLU A 58 2.23 -17.78 -5.27
C GLU A 58 1.54 -17.24 -6.52
N ASP A 59 2.29 -17.09 -7.61
CA ASP A 59 1.71 -16.79 -8.91
C ASP A 59 0.81 -17.98 -9.28
N GLU A 60 -0.46 -17.94 -8.87
CA GLU A 60 -1.50 -18.75 -9.47
C GLU A 60 -1.39 -18.48 -10.97
N GLN A 61 -0.97 -19.50 -11.71
CA GLN A 61 -1.00 -19.50 -13.17
C GLN A 61 -2.38 -18.97 -13.56
N ASP A 62 -2.42 -17.74 -14.07
CA ASP A 62 -3.59 -17.13 -14.68
C ASP A 62 -4.11 -18.15 -15.72
N PRO A 63 -5.30 -18.77 -15.55
CA PRO A 63 -5.87 -19.61 -16.59
C PRO A 63 -6.28 -18.79 -17.81
#